data_AF-A0A1V4YV40-F1
#
_entry.id   AF-A0A1V4YV40-F1
#
_cell.length_a   1.000
_cell.length_b   1.000
_cell.length_c   1.000
_cell.angle_alpha   90.00
_cell.angle_beta   90.00
_cell.angle_gamma   90.00
#
_symmetry.space_group_name_H-M   'P 1'
#
loop_
_entity.id
_entity.type
_entity.pdbx_description
1 polymer ?
#
loop_
_entity_poly.entity_id
_entity_poly.type
_entity_poly.pdbx_seq_one_letter_code
_entity_poly.pdbx_strand_id
1 'polypeptide(L)'
;MFINYRETVLSSYNDINNSHPVWVTIHDLDRPESFQVLGSVTKDGDQSSDSEIGNVDDSGEYKGNSGMGKRASTTISPEELEDLDNSNSKTLFERQTIATPSNFTPPIPFTAILYSFLFIFPIYFVSQFYSSSIMEERTNRRCELLLVAPLRSRDIVLGKSIPYVLVAMLLLSIISLYIESPSDIHELGTALAMIAVIFPVLLLFFSLSFIAAIFSRSFKELTFAMVFFSVIVSGYIFFPAMFANVHTVSYISPMTLIVNLIERGDISFGKYVFSTLPFYLVALSLYGFGTAIFREEDLFSQKTIPEKVVDCIEMFLSSQWGSVFALSIVSIPFVYMAQLMLIVMLFNLPLPYSIIAMIILSALVEEIAKSIGIYTLIKRKLKPADLKTAGMLALLAGGGFFVGEKLVSVITLAPIASSAFGSVMTMGALLLIPLLLHVTTTAVTSLGMHFTGHRYYVFFLLVATAIHTIYNTYLLRGLLFG
;
A
#
# COMPACT_ATOMS: atom_id res chain seq x y z
N MET A 1 8.61 -0.84 -66.62
CA MET A 1 9.72 0.14 -66.63
C MET A 1 9.45 1.39 -65.77
N PHE A 2 8.40 1.44 -64.93
CA PHE A 2 8.10 2.60 -64.06
C PHE A 2 8.18 2.30 -62.54
N ILE A 3 8.29 1.04 -62.14
CA ILE A 3 8.38 0.66 -60.72
C ILE A 3 9.81 0.84 -60.18
N ASN A 4 10.83 0.44 -60.96
CA ASN A 4 12.24 0.57 -60.56
C ASN A 4 12.72 2.02 -60.47
N TYR A 5 12.17 2.97 -61.23
CA TYR A 5 12.59 4.37 -61.14
C TYR A 5 12.17 5.00 -59.81
N ARG A 6 10.98 4.65 -59.29
CA ARG A 6 10.49 5.19 -58.02
C ARG A 6 11.26 4.63 -56.83
N GLU A 7 11.56 3.33 -56.82
CA GLU A 7 12.38 2.72 -55.75
C GLU A 7 13.84 3.20 -55.80
N THR A 8 14.40 3.44 -56.98
CA THR A 8 15.76 3.97 -57.13
C THR A 8 15.86 5.45 -56.75
N VAL A 9 14.79 6.24 -56.97
CA VAL A 9 14.73 7.64 -56.52
C VAL A 9 14.53 7.72 -54.99
N LEU A 10 13.74 6.82 -54.41
CA LEU A 10 13.53 6.75 -52.96
C LEU A 10 14.74 6.21 -52.19
N SER A 11 15.57 5.34 -52.79
CA SER A 11 16.78 4.81 -52.16
C SER A 11 18.06 5.64 -52.44
N SER A 12 18.03 6.54 -53.43
CA SER A 12 19.17 7.43 -53.74
C SER A 12 19.14 8.75 -52.98
N TYR A 13 17.99 9.13 -52.41
CA TYR A 13 17.96 10.14 -51.37
C TYR A 13 18.40 9.52 -50.05
N ASN A 14 19.57 9.93 -49.59
CA ASN A 14 20.06 9.69 -48.25
C ASN A 14 19.15 10.48 -47.28
N ASP A 15 17.98 9.90 -46.96
CA ASP A 15 16.90 10.53 -46.17
C ASP A 15 17.29 10.76 -44.69
N ILE A 16 18.54 10.46 -44.34
CA ILE A 16 19.20 10.85 -43.09
C ILE A 16 19.39 12.38 -43.03
N ASN A 17 19.53 13.08 -44.16
CA ASN A 17 19.74 14.54 -44.17
C ASN A 17 18.48 15.40 -44.41
N ASN A 18 17.36 14.79 -44.83
CA ASN A 18 16.08 15.50 -45.04
C ASN A 18 15.07 15.29 -43.91
N SER A 19 15.38 14.41 -42.96
CA SER A 19 14.71 14.38 -41.67
C SER A 19 15.26 15.52 -40.83
N HIS A 20 14.77 16.75 -41.05
CA HIS A 20 14.94 17.80 -40.04
C HIS A 20 14.40 17.22 -38.73
N PRO A 21 15.26 16.99 -37.71
CA PRO A 21 14.76 16.47 -36.46
C PRO A 21 13.79 17.52 -35.93
N VAL A 22 12.51 17.15 -35.82
CA VAL A 22 11.53 18.02 -35.18
C VAL A 22 11.86 17.95 -33.70
N TRP A 23 12.56 18.97 -33.24
CA TRP A 23 12.89 19.15 -31.84
C TRP A 23 11.68 19.74 -31.14
N VAL A 24 11.12 19.01 -30.18
CA VAL A 24 10.01 19.50 -29.35
C VAL A 24 10.59 19.97 -28.03
N THR A 25 10.35 21.24 -27.68
CA THR A 25 10.64 21.75 -26.34
C THR A 25 9.53 21.29 -25.41
N ILE A 26 9.91 20.51 -24.40
CA ILE A 26 8.98 19.99 -23.39
C ILE A 26 9.02 20.93 -22.19
N HIS A 27 7.84 21.31 -21.72
CA HIS A 27 7.64 22.01 -20.46
C HIS A 27 6.86 21.06 -19.55
N ASP A 28 7.55 20.46 -18.58
CA ASP A 28 6.92 19.61 -17.59
C ASP A 28 6.42 20.52 -16.47
N LEU A 29 5.14 20.88 -16.56
CA LEU A 29 4.50 21.71 -15.55
C LEU A 29 4.26 20.88 -14.29
N ASP A 30 5.00 21.18 -13.22
CA ASP A 30 4.69 20.68 -11.89
C ASP A 30 3.26 21.08 -11.51
N ARG A 31 2.39 20.08 -11.35
CA ARG A 31 1.06 20.30 -10.81
C ARG A 31 1.22 20.58 -9.31
N PRO A 32 0.75 21.72 -8.77
CA PRO A 32 0.79 21.95 -7.34
C PRO A 32 0.07 20.81 -6.62
N GLU A 33 0.82 20.04 -5.84
CA GLU A 33 0.29 18.90 -5.10
C GLU A 33 -0.70 19.40 -4.05
N SER A 34 -1.99 19.21 -4.27
CA SER A 34 -3.03 19.55 -3.29
C SER A 34 -3.08 18.57 -2.11
N PHE A 35 -2.20 17.56 -2.08
CA PHE A 35 -2.16 16.54 -1.04
C PHE A 35 -0.71 16.25 -0.63
N GLN A 36 -0.15 17.11 0.21
CA GLN A 36 0.97 16.71 1.06
C GLN A 36 0.41 15.80 2.16
N VAL A 37 0.84 14.54 2.16
CA VAL A 37 0.66 13.68 3.34
C VAL A 37 1.28 14.42 4.52
N LEU A 38 0.46 14.72 5.52
CA LEU A 38 0.81 15.47 6.72
C LEU A 38 2.10 14.89 7.36
N GLY A 39 3.27 15.45 7.04
CA GLY A 39 4.54 14.94 7.54
C GLY A 39 5.81 15.29 6.76
N SER A 40 5.76 15.62 5.47
CA SER A 40 6.94 16.02 4.70
C SER A 40 7.11 17.54 4.66
N VAL A 41 7.49 18.14 5.78
CA VAL A 41 8.17 19.44 5.74
C VAL A 41 9.59 19.15 5.26
N THR A 42 9.83 19.33 3.97
CA THR A 42 11.18 19.57 3.46
C THR A 42 11.70 20.82 4.18
N LYS A 43 12.60 20.63 5.13
CA LYS A 43 13.42 21.71 5.66
C LYS A 43 14.36 22.12 4.54
N ASP A 44 14.03 23.19 3.82
CA ASP A 44 15.08 24.03 3.24
C ASP A 44 15.89 24.57 4.43
N GLY A 45 17.15 24.15 4.47
CA GLY A 45 18.09 24.52 5.51
C GLY A 45 18.46 25.99 5.35
N ASP A 46 17.89 26.84 6.18
CA ASP A 46 18.35 28.21 6.37
C ASP A 46 18.93 28.34 7.79
N GLN A 47 20.25 28.58 7.87
CA GLN A 47 20.92 29.04 9.08
C GLN A 47 21.78 30.26 8.72
N SER A 48 21.16 31.42 8.95
CA SER A 48 21.65 32.56 9.73
C SER A 48 23.13 32.97 9.64
N SER A 49 23.29 34.18 9.08
CA SER A 49 24.06 35.32 9.59
C SER A 49 25.55 35.17 9.88
N ASP A 50 26.35 35.92 9.13
CA ASP A 50 27.27 36.86 9.77
C ASP A 50 27.34 38.18 9.00
N SER A 51 27.31 39.24 9.79
CA SER A 51 27.30 40.65 9.42
C SER A 51 28.72 41.15 9.18
N GLU A 52 28.98 41.80 8.05
CA GLU A 52 30.07 42.77 7.93
C GLU A 52 29.63 44.00 7.13
N ILE A 53 29.94 45.14 7.74
CA ILE A 53 29.61 46.50 7.32
C ILE A 53 30.63 46.97 6.29
N GLY A 54 30.15 47.49 5.16
CA GLY A 54 30.99 48.16 4.17
C GLY A 54 30.16 49.10 3.30
N ASN A 55 30.08 50.37 3.71
CA ASN A 55 29.59 51.48 2.88
C ASN A 55 30.46 51.66 1.63
N VAL A 56 29.85 51.77 0.45
CA VAL A 56 30.26 52.70 -0.61
C VAL A 56 29.03 53.11 -1.43
N ASP A 57 28.82 54.42 -1.54
CA ASP A 57 27.88 55.11 -2.43
C ASP A 57 28.16 54.81 -3.92
N ASP A 58 27.13 54.58 -4.74
CA ASP A 58 27.02 55.33 -5.99
C ASP A 58 25.59 55.35 -6.56
N SER A 59 25.28 56.52 -7.10
CA SER A 59 24.12 57.00 -7.80
C SER A 59 23.87 56.32 -9.16
N GLY A 60 22.60 56.26 -9.61
CA GLY A 60 22.33 55.91 -11.02
C GLY A 60 20.91 55.49 -11.39
N GLU A 61 20.06 56.48 -11.67
CA GLU A 61 19.12 56.52 -12.80
C GLU A 61 18.13 55.35 -13.06
N TYR A 62 16.87 55.59 -12.69
CA TYR A 62 15.70 54.91 -13.28
C TYR A 62 15.53 55.32 -14.75
N LYS A 63 15.62 54.35 -15.67
CA LYS A 63 14.98 54.42 -16.99
C LYS A 63 14.10 53.21 -17.20
N GLY A 64 12.79 53.45 -17.18
CA GLY A 64 11.82 52.51 -17.72
C GLY A 64 11.96 52.43 -19.23
N ASN A 65 11.78 51.23 -19.78
CA ASN A 65 11.32 51.11 -21.14
C ASN A 65 10.34 49.94 -21.26
N SER A 66 9.11 50.30 -21.62
CA SER A 66 8.05 49.44 -22.12
C SER A 66 8.45 48.84 -23.47
N GLY A 67 8.41 47.51 -23.60
CA GLY A 67 8.66 46.82 -24.86
C GLY A 67 7.78 45.58 -24.99
N MET A 68 6.66 45.74 -25.69
CA MET A 68 5.71 44.71 -26.13
C MET A 68 6.46 43.51 -26.75
N GLY A 69 6.47 42.37 -26.05
CA GLY A 69 7.13 41.14 -26.51
C GLY A 69 6.38 40.45 -27.66
N LYS A 70 6.87 40.61 -28.88
CA LYS A 70 6.60 39.68 -29.99
C LYS A 70 7.25 38.34 -29.64
N ARG A 71 6.45 37.32 -29.33
CA ARG A 71 6.92 35.92 -29.24
C ARG A 71 7.27 35.43 -30.66
N ALA A 72 8.54 35.52 -31.02
CA ALA A 72 9.12 34.79 -32.13
C ALA A 72 9.93 33.62 -31.54
N SER A 73 9.65 32.39 -31.99
CA SER A 73 10.49 31.23 -31.73
C SER A 73 11.86 31.47 -32.35
N THR A 74 12.90 31.57 -31.52
CA THR A 74 14.28 31.71 -31.99
C THR A 74 14.90 30.32 -32.04
N THR A 75 15.40 29.92 -33.21
CA THR A 75 16.17 28.68 -33.39
C THR A 75 17.60 28.95 -32.94
N ILE A 76 18.01 28.34 -31.84
CA ILE A 76 19.36 28.48 -31.28
C ILE A 76 20.28 27.48 -32.01
N SER A 77 21.45 27.93 -32.44
CA SER A 77 22.42 27.08 -33.13
C SER A 77 23.27 26.28 -32.13
N PRO A 78 23.86 25.13 -32.53
CA PRO A 78 24.68 24.29 -31.63
C PRO A 78 25.88 25.00 -31.01
N GLU A 79 26.44 26.03 -31.67
CA GLU A 79 27.57 26.82 -31.15
C GLU A 79 27.13 27.77 -30.02
N GLU A 80 25.89 28.28 -30.04
CA GLU A 80 25.36 29.13 -28.97
C GLU A 80 25.03 28.32 -27.69
N LEU A 81 24.94 27.00 -27.78
CA LEU A 81 24.69 26.08 -26.66
C LEU A 81 25.95 25.80 -25.83
N GLU A 82 27.14 25.72 -26.45
CA GLU A 82 28.41 25.54 -25.73
C GLU A 82 28.79 26.78 -24.92
N ASP A 83 28.45 27.97 -25.40
CA ASP A 83 28.67 29.24 -24.68
C ASP A 83 27.71 29.41 -23.48
N LEU A 84 26.54 28.79 -23.52
CA LEU A 84 25.57 28.79 -22.42
C LEU A 84 25.94 27.80 -21.31
N ASP A 85 26.51 26.65 -21.65
CA ASP A 85 26.94 25.60 -20.70
C ASP A 85 28.14 26.06 -19.84
N ASN A 86 28.96 26.97 -20.37
CA ASN A 86 30.07 27.60 -19.62
C ASN A 86 29.64 28.79 -18.73
N SER A 87 28.39 29.24 -18.81
CA SER A 87 27.91 30.38 -18.02
C SER A 87 27.31 29.92 -16.68
N ASN A 88 28.06 30.12 -15.60
CA ASN A 88 27.72 29.73 -14.23
C ASN A 88 26.60 30.59 -13.60
N SER A 89 25.49 30.79 -14.31
CA SER A 89 24.33 31.56 -13.82
C SER A 89 23.25 30.63 -13.25
N LYS A 90 23.31 30.42 -11.94
CA LYS A 90 22.24 29.82 -11.15
C LYS A 90 21.04 30.78 -11.11
N THR A 91 20.12 30.73 -12.07
CA THR A 91 18.69 31.11 -11.88
C THR A 91 17.82 30.74 -13.08
N LEU A 92 16.74 29.98 -12.82
CA LEU A 92 15.42 30.08 -13.47
C LEU A 92 15.27 29.69 -14.96
N PHE A 93 15.92 28.63 -15.43
CA PHE A 93 15.41 27.90 -16.60
C PHE A 93 15.37 26.39 -16.34
N GLU A 94 14.13 25.90 -16.30
CA GLU A 94 13.66 24.53 -16.42
C GLU A 94 14.55 23.73 -17.38
N ARG A 95 15.00 22.55 -16.95
CA ARG A 95 15.85 21.64 -17.72
C ARG A 95 15.10 21.19 -18.98
N GLN A 96 15.23 21.94 -20.06
CA GLN A 96 14.62 21.63 -21.35
C GLN A 96 15.29 20.38 -21.93
N THR A 97 14.65 19.22 -21.75
CA THR A 97 15.02 17.98 -22.44
C THR A 97 14.50 18.03 -23.86
N ILE A 98 15.39 18.38 -24.78
CA ILE A 98 15.13 18.33 -26.21
C ILE A 98 15.11 16.86 -26.65
N ALA A 99 13.95 16.35 -27.10
CA ALA A 99 13.79 14.96 -27.56
C ALA A 99 13.16 14.90 -28.97
N THR A 100 13.56 13.92 -29.77
CA THR A 100 12.93 13.60 -31.06
C THR A 100 11.63 12.81 -30.82
N PRO A 101 10.61 12.87 -31.70
CA PRO A 101 9.34 12.14 -31.53
C PRO A 101 9.51 10.61 -31.39
N SER A 102 10.61 10.05 -31.89
CA SER A 102 10.98 8.64 -31.73
C SER A 102 11.70 8.33 -30.41
N ASN A 103 12.33 9.33 -29.79
CA ASN A 103 12.94 9.25 -28.45
C ASN A 103 11.98 9.78 -27.36
N PHE A 104 10.72 10.02 -27.73
CA PHE A 104 9.65 10.33 -26.79
C PHE A 104 9.25 9.04 -26.05
N THR A 105 9.84 8.81 -24.88
CA THR A 105 9.25 7.94 -23.87
C THR A 105 8.27 8.80 -23.07
N PRO A 106 6.96 8.75 -23.36
CA PRO A 106 6.02 9.39 -22.44
C PRO A 106 6.26 8.80 -21.05
N PRO A 107 6.10 9.58 -19.97
CA PRO A 107 6.22 9.11 -18.59
C PRO A 107 5.02 8.21 -18.25
N ILE A 108 4.86 7.12 -19.00
CA ILE A 108 3.90 6.08 -18.74
C ILE A 108 4.65 5.08 -17.87
N PRO A 109 4.06 4.63 -16.75
CA PRO A 109 4.67 3.68 -15.82
C PRO A 109 4.74 2.25 -16.39
N PHE A 110 4.98 2.09 -17.70
CA PHE A 110 5.04 0.79 -18.37
C PHE A 110 6.10 -0.10 -17.73
N THR A 111 7.22 0.49 -17.35
CA THR A 111 8.32 -0.18 -16.63
C THR A 111 7.86 -0.72 -15.26
N ALA A 112 7.14 0.09 -14.48
CA ALA A 112 6.60 -0.34 -13.19
C ALA A 112 5.61 -1.51 -13.32
N ILE A 113 4.75 -1.45 -14.34
CA ILE A 113 3.78 -2.52 -14.64
C ILE A 113 4.51 -3.79 -15.08
N LEU A 114 5.50 -3.67 -15.97
CA LEU A 114 6.28 -4.81 -16.46
C LEU A 114 7.01 -5.52 -15.33
N TYR A 115 7.72 -4.78 -14.48
CA TYR A 115 8.40 -5.37 -13.32
C TYR A 115 7.41 -5.98 -12.34
N SER A 116 6.31 -5.31 -12.05
CA SER A 116 5.27 -5.86 -11.17
C SER A 116 4.73 -7.18 -11.71
N PHE A 117 4.48 -7.29 -13.03
CA PHE A 117 4.06 -8.53 -13.66
C PHE A 117 5.13 -9.62 -13.55
N LEU A 118 6.39 -9.27 -13.84
CA LEU A 118 7.53 -10.19 -13.80
C LEU A 118 7.74 -10.81 -12.41
N PHE A 119 7.59 -10.03 -11.33
CA PHE A 119 7.70 -10.52 -9.96
C PHE A 119 6.43 -11.25 -9.47
N ILE A 120 5.23 -10.75 -9.77
CA ILE A 120 3.98 -11.30 -9.23
C ILE A 120 3.56 -12.59 -9.93
N PHE A 121 3.80 -12.72 -11.24
CA PHE A 121 3.38 -13.90 -12.00
C PHE A 121 3.96 -15.21 -11.45
N PRO A 122 5.28 -15.34 -11.19
CA PRO A 122 5.87 -16.53 -10.56
C PRO A 122 5.29 -16.80 -9.18
N ILE A 123 5.12 -15.76 -8.35
CA ILE A 123 4.52 -15.87 -7.01
C ILE A 123 3.14 -16.50 -7.11
N TYR A 124 2.28 -15.94 -7.96
CA TYR A 124 0.93 -16.44 -8.17
C TYR A 124 0.93 -17.89 -8.67
N PHE A 125 1.78 -18.21 -9.64
CA PHE A 125 1.89 -19.56 -10.19
C PHE A 125 2.28 -20.59 -9.13
N VAL A 126 3.35 -20.36 -8.36
CA VAL A 126 3.78 -21.30 -7.30
C VAL A 126 2.72 -21.40 -6.19
N SER A 127 2.08 -20.28 -5.85
CA SER A 127 1.02 -20.24 -4.83
C SER A 127 -0.21 -21.08 -5.24
N GLN A 128 -0.53 -21.16 -6.54
CA GLN A 128 -1.58 -22.04 -7.06
C GLN A 128 -1.27 -23.52 -6.83
N PHE A 129 -0.03 -23.98 -7.08
CA PHE A 129 0.37 -25.35 -6.78
C PHE A 129 0.31 -25.66 -5.30
N TYR A 130 0.75 -24.71 -4.46
CA TYR A 130 0.67 -24.85 -3.01
C TYR A 130 -0.78 -25.02 -2.54
N SER A 131 -1.69 -24.14 -2.98
CA SER A 131 -3.11 -24.22 -2.61
C SER A 131 -3.78 -25.52 -3.10
N SER A 132 -3.45 -25.95 -4.32
CA SER A 132 -3.96 -27.19 -4.91
C SER A 132 -3.46 -28.41 -4.15
N SER A 133 -2.20 -28.42 -3.72
CA SER A 133 -1.63 -29.48 -2.90
C SER A 133 -2.33 -29.59 -1.54
N ILE A 134 -2.67 -28.46 -0.90
CA ILE A 134 -3.44 -28.46 0.36
C ILE A 134 -4.85 -29.02 0.12
N MET A 135 -5.52 -28.58 -0.95
CA MET A 135 -6.85 -29.06 -1.30
C MET A 135 -6.87 -30.55 -1.65
N GLU A 136 -5.85 -31.05 -2.35
CA GLU A 136 -5.75 -32.45 -2.73
C GLU A 136 -5.63 -33.35 -1.50
N GLU A 137 -4.76 -33.00 -0.55
CA GLU A 137 -4.62 -33.79 0.69
C GLU A 137 -5.89 -33.79 1.53
N ARG A 138 -6.59 -32.66 1.57
CA ARG A 138 -7.87 -32.56 2.26
C ARG A 138 -8.94 -33.39 1.55
N THR A 139 -9.10 -33.23 0.24
CA THR A 139 -10.13 -33.95 -0.55
C THR A 139 -9.91 -35.46 -0.50
N ASN A 140 -8.65 -35.89 -0.53
CA ASN A 140 -8.25 -37.30 -0.44
C ASN A 140 -8.11 -37.81 1.01
N ARG A 141 -8.52 -37.03 2.02
CA ARG A 141 -8.43 -37.35 3.46
C ARG A 141 -7.03 -37.74 3.96
N ARG A 142 -5.97 -37.41 3.22
CA ARG A 142 -4.59 -37.65 3.65
C ARG A 142 -4.21 -36.77 4.84
N CYS A 143 -4.87 -35.63 5.02
CA CYS A 143 -4.70 -34.80 6.21
C CYS A 143 -5.09 -35.52 7.52
N GLU A 144 -6.03 -36.47 7.49
CA GLU A 144 -6.41 -37.24 8.70
C GLU A 144 -5.19 -38.01 9.25
N LEU A 145 -4.41 -38.63 8.37
CA LEU A 145 -3.19 -39.36 8.74
C LEU A 145 -2.12 -38.44 9.35
N LEU A 146 -2.02 -37.20 8.88
CA LEU A 146 -1.07 -36.21 9.39
C LEU A 146 -1.51 -35.62 10.75
N LEU A 147 -2.82 -35.49 10.96
CA LEU A 147 -3.38 -34.98 12.23
C LEU A 147 -3.34 -36.01 13.37
N VAL A 148 -3.27 -37.30 13.05
CA VAL A 148 -3.08 -38.39 14.03
C VAL A 148 -1.61 -38.55 14.44
N ALA A 149 -0.67 -38.08 13.62
CA ALA A 149 0.74 -38.08 13.97
C ALA A 149 1.02 -37.15 15.17
N PRO A 150 2.07 -37.41 15.98
CA PRO A 150 2.44 -36.55 17.12
C PRO A 150 3.12 -35.25 16.65
N LEU A 151 2.55 -34.58 15.65
CA LEU A 151 3.02 -33.32 15.07
C LEU A 151 2.05 -32.21 15.43
N ARG A 152 2.56 -30.99 15.66
CA ARG A 152 1.69 -29.82 15.85
C ARG A 152 1.17 -29.37 14.49
N SER A 153 -0.05 -28.83 14.43
CA SER A 153 -0.60 -28.27 13.18
C SER A 153 0.31 -27.21 12.55
N ARG A 154 1.05 -26.45 13.36
CA ARG A 154 2.06 -25.47 12.88
C ARG A 154 3.20 -26.13 12.13
N ASP A 155 3.68 -27.28 12.60
CA ASP A 155 4.81 -27.98 11.99
C ASP A 155 4.41 -28.58 10.64
N ILE A 156 3.18 -29.08 10.54
CA ILE A 156 2.59 -29.59 9.29
C ILE A 156 2.47 -28.46 8.26
N VAL A 157 1.87 -27.33 8.66
CA VAL A 157 1.65 -26.18 7.76
C VAL A 157 2.97 -25.56 7.32
N LEU A 158 3.92 -25.35 8.24
CA LEU A 158 5.24 -24.79 7.91
C LEU A 158 6.06 -25.76 7.05
N GLY A 159 6.11 -27.05 7.42
CA GLY A 159 6.83 -28.07 6.67
C GLY A 159 6.33 -28.20 5.23
N LYS A 160 5.04 -27.96 5.00
CA LYS A 160 4.47 -27.92 3.65
C LYS A 160 4.65 -26.58 2.94
N SER A 161 4.63 -25.45 3.65
CA SER A 161 4.74 -24.12 3.01
C SER A 161 6.18 -23.79 2.61
N ILE A 162 7.17 -24.16 3.43
CA ILE A 162 8.59 -23.84 3.22
C ILE A 162 9.12 -24.26 1.85
N PRO A 163 8.91 -25.51 1.36
CA PRO A 163 9.44 -25.93 0.06
C PRO A 163 8.95 -25.05 -1.10
N TYR A 164 7.66 -24.67 -1.10
CA TYR A 164 7.09 -23.82 -2.15
C TYR A 164 7.57 -22.37 -2.01
N VAL A 165 7.71 -21.85 -0.79
CA VAL A 165 8.31 -20.53 -0.55
C VAL A 165 9.75 -20.51 -1.02
N LEU A 166 10.55 -21.55 -0.77
CA LEU A 166 11.93 -21.65 -1.25
C LEU A 166 12.01 -21.69 -2.77
N VAL A 167 11.15 -22.46 -3.44
CA VAL A 167 11.07 -22.48 -4.91
C VAL A 167 10.68 -21.11 -5.45
N ALA A 168 9.69 -20.44 -4.86
CA ALA A 168 9.31 -19.09 -5.26
C ALA A 168 10.47 -18.11 -5.05
N MET A 169 11.13 -18.15 -3.91
CA MET A 169 12.31 -17.32 -3.62
C MET A 169 13.45 -17.57 -4.61
N LEU A 170 13.70 -18.82 -5.00
CA LEU A 170 14.69 -19.15 -6.02
C LEU A 170 14.34 -18.49 -7.37
N LEU A 171 13.09 -18.58 -7.80
CA LEU A 171 12.63 -17.93 -9.03
C LEU A 171 12.77 -16.41 -8.96
N LEU A 172 12.41 -15.81 -7.82
CA LEU A 172 12.54 -14.38 -7.59
C LEU A 172 14.01 -13.92 -7.57
N SER A 173 14.90 -14.73 -6.99
CA SER A 173 16.35 -14.48 -7.04
C SER A 173 16.88 -14.52 -8.46
N ILE A 174 16.48 -15.50 -9.27
CA ILE A 174 16.88 -15.59 -10.68
C ILE A 174 16.43 -14.34 -11.45
N ILE A 175 15.17 -13.91 -11.23
CA ILE A 175 14.62 -12.71 -11.86
C ILE A 175 15.38 -11.46 -11.42
N SER A 176 15.61 -11.30 -10.12
CA SER A 176 16.33 -10.14 -9.58
C SER A 176 17.75 -10.03 -10.14
N LEU A 177 18.47 -11.15 -10.17
CA LEU A 177 19.82 -11.23 -10.76
C LEU A 177 19.82 -10.98 -12.28
N TYR A 178 18.77 -11.39 -12.98
CA TYR A 178 18.64 -11.16 -14.41
C TYR A 178 18.37 -9.68 -14.73
N ILE A 179 17.54 -8.99 -13.94
CA ILE A 179 17.22 -7.57 -14.15
C ILE A 179 18.44 -6.70 -13.91
N GLU A 180 19.13 -6.89 -12.78
CA GLU A 180 20.28 -6.05 -12.42
C GLU A 180 21.55 -6.44 -13.20
N SER A 181 21.72 -7.74 -13.52
CA SER A 181 22.94 -8.29 -14.12
C SER A 181 24.22 -7.85 -13.36
N PRO A 182 24.34 -8.20 -12.07
CA PRO A 182 25.32 -7.58 -11.18
C PRO A 182 26.76 -7.88 -11.60
N SER A 183 27.49 -6.81 -11.86
CA SER A 183 28.93 -6.75 -12.11
C SER A 183 29.71 -6.34 -10.86
N ASP A 184 29.09 -5.55 -9.97
CA ASP A 184 29.66 -5.03 -8.73
C ASP A 184 28.92 -5.47 -7.46
N ILE A 185 29.57 -5.33 -6.29
CA ILE A 185 28.98 -5.65 -4.98
C ILE A 185 27.77 -4.77 -4.63
N HIS A 186 27.69 -3.55 -5.17
CA HIS A 186 26.58 -2.64 -4.93
C HIS A 186 25.31 -3.10 -5.65
N GLU A 187 25.45 -3.50 -6.92
CA GLU A 187 24.38 -4.08 -7.74
C GLU A 187 23.86 -5.39 -7.14
N LEU A 188 24.74 -6.22 -6.57
CA LEU A 188 24.31 -7.40 -5.82
C LEU A 188 23.46 -7.03 -4.58
N GLY A 189 23.79 -5.92 -3.92
CA GLY A 189 23.02 -5.35 -2.83
C GLY A 189 21.62 -4.91 -3.27
N THR A 190 21.51 -4.24 -4.43
CA THR A 190 20.23 -3.84 -5.05
C THR A 190 19.37 -5.07 -5.36
N ALA A 191 19.95 -6.10 -5.98
CA ALA A 191 19.24 -7.34 -6.30
C ALA A 191 18.72 -8.05 -5.03
N LEU A 192 19.50 -8.05 -3.94
CA LEU A 192 19.07 -8.60 -2.65
C LEU A 192 17.97 -7.74 -2.00
N ALA A 193 18.06 -6.41 -2.11
CA ALA A 193 17.04 -5.49 -1.63
C ALA A 193 15.70 -5.70 -2.36
N MET A 194 15.72 -5.96 -3.67
CA MET A 194 14.50 -6.31 -4.42
C MET A 194 13.82 -7.57 -3.86
N ILE A 195 14.61 -8.59 -3.52
CA ILE A 195 14.11 -9.83 -2.89
C ILE A 195 13.49 -9.51 -1.52
N ALA A 196 14.15 -8.69 -0.71
CA ALA A 196 13.64 -8.29 0.60
C ALA A 196 12.33 -7.48 0.52
N VAL A 197 12.14 -6.67 -0.52
CA VAL A 197 10.91 -5.90 -0.78
C VAL A 197 9.77 -6.82 -1.23
N ILE A 198 10.03 -7.83 -2.06
CA ILE A 198 8.99 -8.70 -2.61
C ILE A 198 8.64 -9.88 -1.69
N PHE A 199 9.53 -10.30 -0.80
CA PHE A 199 9.27 -11.37 0.17
C PHE A 199 7.96 -11.23 0.98
N PRO A 200 7.59 -10.06 1.52
CA PRO A 200 6.30 -9.89 2.20
C PRO A 200 5.10 -10.06 1.27
N VAL A 201 5.22 -9.66 0.01
CA VAL A 201 4.19 -9.90 -1.03
C VAL A 201 4.05 -11.39 -1.28
N LEU A 202 5.16 -12.11 -1.41
CA LEU A 202 5.18 -13.57 -1.51
C LEU A 202 4.43 -14.23 -0.34
N LEU A 203 4.76 -13.85 0.90
CA LEU A 203 4.09 -14.36 2.09
C LEU A 203 2.59 -14.08 2.10
N LEU A 204 2.17 -12.89 1.67
CA LEU A 204 0.75 -12.54 1.58
C LEU A 204 0.01 -13.44 0.59
N PHE A 205 0.52 -13.62 -0.63
CA PHE A 205 -0.06 -14.54 -1.62
C PHE A 205 -0.19 -15.95 -1.05
N PHE A 206 0.88 -16.46 -0.45
CA PHE A 206 0.90 -17.78 0.16
C PHE A 206 -0.09 -17.95 1.31
N SER A 207 -0.24 -16.94 2.17
CA SER A 207 -1.19 -16.95 3.28
C SER A 207 -2.65 -16.91 2.80
N LEU A 208 -2.95 -16.12 1.76
CA LEU A 208 -4.28 -16.07 1.13
C LEU A 208 -4.60 -17.39 0.43
N SER A 209 -3.62 -17.99 -0.24
CA SER A 209 -3.73 -19.29 -0.87
C SER A 209 -4.01 -20.41 0.12
N PHE A 210 -3.36 -20.35 1.28
CA PHE A 210 -3.61 -21.28 2.38
C PHE A 210 -5.04 -21.16 2.92
N ILE A 211 -5.48 -19.94 3.23
CA ILE A 211 -6.85 -19.69 3.70
C ILE A 211 -7.90 -20.08 2.65
N ALA A 212 -7.65 -19.75 1.38
CA ALA A 212 -8.52 -20.15 0.27
C ALA A 212 -8.67 -21.67 0.19
N ALA A 213 -7.58 -22.43 0.33
CA ALA A 213 -7.59 -23.89 0.32
C ALA A 213 -8.38 -24.50 1.48
N ILE A 214 -8.28 -23.92 2.69
CA ILE A 214 -9.05 -24.37 3.87
C ILE A 214 -10.54 -24.06 3.71
N PHE A 215 -10.88 -22.87 3.19
CA PHE A 215 -12.27 -22.43 3.12
C PHE A 215 -13.05 -23.06 1.98
N SER A 216 -12.41 -23.26 0.83
CA SER A 216 -13.05 -23.77 -0.39
C SER A 216 -13.48 -25.22 -0.23
N ARG A 217 -14.68 -25.62 -0.65
CA ARG A 217 -15.16 -27.01 -0.53
C ARG A 217 -14.84 -27.87 -1.76
N SER A 218 -14.39 -27.26 -2.84
CA SER A 218 -14.01 -27.93 -4.08
C SER A 218 -12.88 -27.18 -4.79
N PHE A 219 -12.24 -27.83 -5.76
CA PHE A 219 -11.24 -27.18 -6.62
C PHE A 219 -11.82 -25.98 -7.38
N LYS A 220 -13.11 -26.01 -7.78
CA LYS A 220 -13.76 -24.86 -8.45
C LYS A 220 -13.89 -23.66 -7.52
N GLU A 221 -14.32 -23.89 -6.27
CA GLU A 221 -14.38 -22.83 -5.25
C GLU A 221 -12.99 -22.27 -4.93
N LEU A 222 -11.96 -23.14 -4.91
CA LEU A 222 -10.58 -22.72 -4.70
C LEU A 222 -10.06 -21.83 -5.81
N THR A 223 -10.20 -22.26 -7.08
CA THR A 223 -9.78 -21.43 -8.21
C THR A 223 -10.49 -20.08 -8.20
N PHE A 224 -11.80 -20.05 -7.90
CA PHE A 224 -12.55 -18.81 -7.76
C PHE A 224 -11.99 -17.90 -6.64
N ALA A 225 -11.79 -18.46 -5.44
CA ALA A 225 -11.25 -17.70 -4.30
C ALA A 225 -9.83 -17.18 -4.59
N MET A 226 -8.98 -17.99 -5.21
CA MET A 226 -7.63 -17.61 -5.59
C MET A 226 -7.60 -16.47 -6.62
N VAL A 227 -8.44 -16.56 -7.66
CA VAL A 227 -8.56 -15.48 -8.66
C VAL A 227 -9.08 -14.21 -7.98
N PHE A 228 -10.08 -14.31 -7.11
CA PHE A 228 -10.62 -13.16 -6.37
C PHE A 228 -9.55 -12.47 -5.51
N PHE A 229 -8.82 -13.23 -4.68
CA PHE A 229 -7.75 -12.68 -3.85
C PHE A 229 -6.59 -12.12 -4.69
N SER A 230 -6.23 -12.80 -5.77
CA SER A 230 -5.18 -12.34 -6.70
C SER A 230 -5.55 -10.99 -7.30
N VAL A 231 -6.77 -10.80 -7.79
CA VAL A 231 -7.23 -9.50 -8.34
C VAL A 231 -7.12 -8.38 -7.30
N ILE A 232 -7.52 -8.63 -6.05
CA ILE A 232 -7.43 -7.62 -4.98
C ILE A 232 -5.97 -7.27 -4.67
N VAL A 233 -5.12 -8.28 -4.45
CA VAL A 233 -3.71 -8.07 -4.10
C VAL A 233 -2.94 -7.45 -5.25
N SER A 234 -3.16 -7.92 -6.48
CA SER A 234 -2.62 -7.29 -7.68
C SER A 234 -3.07 -5.85 -7.78
N GLY A 235 -4.36 -5.54 -7.61
CA GLY A 235 -4.85 -4.16 -7.60
C GLY A 235 -4.10 -3.27 -6.60
N TYR A 236 -3.92 -3.75 -5.36
CA TYR A 236 -3.17 -3.05 -4.32
C TYR A 236 -1.70 -2.80 -4.70
N ILE A 237 -1.06 -3.76 -5.36
CA ILE A 237 0.36 -3.67 -5.70
C ILE A 237 0.58 -2.82 -6.96
N PHE A 238 -0.20 -3.04 -8.01
CA PHE A 238 -0.01 -2.38 -9.30
C PHE A 238 -0.49 -0.92 -9.27
N PHE A 239 -1.66 -0.66 -8.70
CA PHE A 239 -2.33 0.63 -8.88
C PHE A 239 -1.55 1.81 -8.28
N PRO A 240 -1.03 1.75 -7.04
CA PRO A 240 -0.19 2.82 -6.51
C PRO A 240 1.15 2.93 -7.25
N ALA A 241 1.71 1.81 -7.71
CA ALA A 241 2.99 1.78 -8.42
C ALA A 241 2.94 2.45 -9.80
N MET A 242 1.77 2.59 -10.40
CA MET A 242 1.58 3.39 -11.61
C MET A 242 1.91 4.88 -11.41
N PHE A 243 1.86 5.37 -10.17
CA PHE A 243 2.21 6.75 -9.83
C PHE A 243 3.63 6.87 -9.26
N ALA A 244 4.47 5.85 -9.45
CA ALA A 244 5.88 5.90 -9.07
C ALA A 244 6.53 7.15 -9.67
N ASN A 245 7.36 7.83 -8.86
CA ASN A 245 8.01 9.10 -9.18
C ASN A 245 7.08 10.32 -9.38
N VAL A 246 5.76 10.14 -9.36
CA VAL A 246 4.80 11.26 -9.51
C VAL A 246 4.23 11.66 -8.16
N HIS A 247 3.72 10.70 -7.40
CA HIS A 247 3.05 10.98 -6.13
C HIS A 247 3.63 10.19 -4.97
N THR A 248 3.68 10.82 -3.79
CA THR A 248 4.08 10.15 -2.54
C THR A 248 3.14 9.00 -2.17
N VAL A 249 1.89 9.02 -2.65
CA VAL A 249 0.90 7.95 -2.48
C VAL A 249 1.37 6.62 -3.10
N SER A 250 2.28 6.66 -4.08
CA SER A 250 2.82 5.45 -4.71
C SER A 250 3.57 4.54 -3.73
N TYR A 251 4.17 5.09 -2.65
CA TYR A 251 4.90 4.32 -1.64
C TYR A 251 4.03 3.33 -0.85
N ILE A 252 2.70 3.40 -0.99
CA ILE A 252 1.76 2.41 -0.47
C ILE A 252 2.02 1.02 -1.05
N SER A 253 2.50 0.95 -2.31
CA SER A 253 2.86 -0.31 -2.97
C SER A 253 4.35 -0.63 -2.80
N PRO A 254 4.70 -1.86 -2.41
CA PRO A 254 6.09 -2.33 -2.41
C PRO A 254 6.73 -2.29 -3.81
N MET A 255 5.94 -2.39 -4.89
CA MET A 255 6.50 -2.35 -6.24
C MET A 255 7.06 -0.98 -6.61
N THR A 256 6.56 0.10 -6.00
CA THR A 256 7.19 1.41 -6.11
C THR A 256 8.62 1.41 -5.59
N LEU A 257 8.92 0.61 -4.56
CA LEU A 257 10.28 0.47 -4.05
C LEU A 257 11.18 -0.31 -5.01
N ILE A 258 10.65 -1.33 -5.69
CA ILE A 258 11.40 -2.05 -6.75
C ILE A 258 11.75 -1.11 -7.89
N VAL A 259 10.80 -0.28 -8.34
CA VAL A 259 11.05 0.72 -9.40
C VAL A 259 12.13 1.69 -8.96
N ASN A 260 12.06 2.21 -7.73
CA ASN A 260 13.09 3.12 -7.21
C ASN A 260 14.46 2.46 -7.05
N LEU A 261 14.53 1.16 -6.70
CA LEU A 261 15.79 0.43 -6.64
C LEU A 261 16.45 0.35 -8.02
N ILE A 262 15.66 0.02 -9.04
CA ILE A 262 16.17 -0.13 -10.41
C ILE A 262 16.60 1.23 -10.98
N GLU A 263 15.85 2.30 -10.71
CA GLU A 263 16.14 3.62 -11.27
C GLU A 263 17.20 4.40 -10.48
N ARG A 264 17.23 4.27 -9.16
CA ARG A 264 18.00 5.13 -8.25
C ARG A 264 18.98 4.39 -7.33
N GLY A 265 18.90 3.06 -7.24
CA GLY A 265 19.83 2.24 -6.44
C GLY A 265 19.68 2.33 -4.91
N ASP A 266 18.72 3.10 -4.37
CA ASP A 266 18.59 3.30 -2.92
C ASP A 266 17.13 3.30 -2.42
N ILE A 267 16.94 2.77 -1.21
CA ILE A 267 15.68 2.82 -0.45
C ILE A 267 15.96 3.29 0.98
N SER A 268 15.27 4.36 1.38
CA SER A 268 15.15 4.73 2.79
C SER A 268 14.42 3.64 3.59
N PHE A 269 14.99 3.24 4.72
CA PHE A 269 14.40 2.25 5.65
C PHE A 269 12.95 2.60 6.05
N GLY A 270 12.62 3.89 6.23
CA GLY A 270 11.26 4.30 6.57
C GLY A 270 10.25 3.97 5.46
N LYS A 271 10.62 4.17 4.20
CA LYS A 271 9.80 3.81 3.03
C LYS A 271 9.63 2.30 2.90
N TYR A 272 10.69 1.53 3.17
CA TYR A 272 10.61 0.07 3.23
C TYR A 272 9.59 -0.40 4.27
N VAL A 273 9.70 0.06 5.52
CA VAL A 273 8.79 -0.35 6.61
C VAL A 273 7.35 0.04 6.31
N PHE A 274 7.10 1.29 5.87
CA PHE A 274 5.76 1.76 5.55
C PHE A 274 5.06 0.91 4.48
N SER A 275 5.79 0.52 3.44
CA SER A 275 5.24 -0.22 2.31
C SER A 275 5.07 -1.72 2.59
N THR A 276 6.01 -2.33 3.32
CA THR A 276 6.09 -3.79 3.46
C THR A 276 5.49 -4.33 4.75
N LEU A 277 5.49 -3.56 5.84
CA LEU A 277 5.01 -4.02 7.14
C LEU A 277 3.54 -4.52 7.11
N PRO A 278 2.59 -3.84 6.43
CA PRO A 278 1.21 -4.32 6.38
C PRO A 278 1.09 -5.73 5.80
N PHE A 279 1.87 -6.04 4.77
CA PHE A 279 1.89 -7.35 4.13
C PHE A 279 2.40 -8.43 5.07
N TYR A 280 3.50 -8.18 5.80
CA TYR A 280 4.00 -9.11 6.81
C TYR A 280 2.96 -9.40 7.90
N LEU A 281 2.35 -8.35 8.45
CA LEU A 281 1.40 -8.48 9.55
C LEU A 281 0.10 -9.17 9.11
N VAL A 282 -0.42 -8.85 7.92
CA VAL A 282 -1.59 -9.53 7.36
C VAL A 282 -1.27 -10.98 7.03
N ALA A 283 -0.12 -11.26 6.39
CA ALA A 283 0.28 -12.63 6.07
C ALA A 283 0.46 -13.49 7.32
N LEU A 284 1.11 -12.96 8.36
CA LEU A 284 1.27 -13.63 9.65
C LEU A 284 -0.08 -13.91 10.31
N SER A 285 -1.00 -12.95 10.28
CA SER A 285 -2.33 -13.10 10.85
C SER A 285 -3.13 -14.18 10.11
N LEU A 286 -3.13 -14.16 8.77
CA LEU A 286 -3.81 -15.16 7.95
C LEU A 286 -3.23 -16.56 8.15
N TYR A 287 -1.92 -16.71 8.19
CA TYR A 287 -1.29 -18.00 8.53
C TYR A 287 -1.64 -18.44 9.95
N GLY A 288 -1.60 -17.53 10.93
CA GLY A 288 -1.97 -17.80 12.31
C GLY A 288 -3.41 -18.33 12.45
N PHE A 289 -4.38 -17.63 11.85
CA PHE A 289 -5.78 -18.08 11.82
C PHE A 289 -5.92 -19.39 11.06
N GLY A 290 -5.34 -19.49 9.86
CA GLY A 290 -5.41 -20.69 9.03
C GLY A 290 -4.88 -21.92 9.75
N THR A 291 -3.77 -21.80 10.47
CA THR A 291 -3.19 -22.90 11.25
C THR A 291 -4.03 -23.22 12.49
N ALA A 292 -4.67 -22.23 13.11
CA ALA A 292 -5.58 -22.48 14.23
C ALA A 292 -6.80 -23.32 13.82
N ILE A 293 -7.30 -23.12 12.59
CA ILE A 293 -8.42 -23.85 11.99
C ILE A 293 -7.96 -25.19 11.38
N PHE A 294 -6.65 -25.46 11.35
CA PHE A 294 -6.10 -26.68 10.79
C PHE A 294 -6.28 -27.87 11.75
N ARG A 295 -7.54 -28.25 11.97
CA ARG A 295 -8.03 -29.33 12.84
C ARG A 295 -9.10 -30.14 12.12
N GLU A 296 -9.29 -31.40 12.52
CA GLU A 296 -10.17 -32.35 11.84
C GLU A 296 -11.62 -31.84 11.76
N GLU A 297 -12.13 -31.26 12.85
CA GLU A 297 -13.52 -30.76 12.93
C GLU A 297 -13.85 -29.66 11.92
N ASP A 298 -12.89 -28.79 11.59
CA ASP A 298 -13.11 -27.62 10.76
C ASP A 298 -12.70 -27.86 9.30
N LEU A 299 -11.64 -28.65 9.06
CA LEU A 299 -11.24 -28.99 7.70
C LEU A 299 -12.38 -29.67 6.94
N PHE A 300 -13.13 -30.57 7.56
CA PHE A 300 -14.18 -31.33 6.86
C PHE A 300 -15.58 -30.71 6.98
N SER A 301 -15.67 -29.53 7.59
CA SER A 301 -16.94 -28.82 7.76
C SER A 301 -17.45 -28.21 6.44
N GLN A 302 -18.76 -28.40 6.19
CA GLN A 302 -19.49 -27.91 5.00
C GLN A 302 -20.12 -26.52 5.19
N LYS A 303 -19.77 -25.82 6.29
CA LYS A 303 -20.26 -24.48 6.61
C LYS A 303 -19.96 -23.45 5.50
N THR A 304 -20.76 -22.41 5.44
CA THR A 304 -20.58 -21.30 4.50
C THR A 304 -19.33 -20.47 4.86
N ILE A 305 -18.76 -19.73 3.90
CA ILE A 305 -17.56 -18.91 4.14
C ILE A 305 -17.74 -17.93 5.31
N PRO A 306 -18.86 -17.19 5.44
CA PRO A 306 -19.06 -16.27 6.57
C PRO A 306 -19.12 -16.99 7.92
N GLU A 307 -19.67 -18.21 7.97
CA GLU A 307 -19.68 -19.03 9.18
C GLU A 307 -18.28 -19.51 9.55
N LYS A 308 -17.49 -19.92 8.55
CA LYS A 308 -16.07 -20.27 8.78
C LYS A 308 -15.29 -19.09 9.34
N VAL A 309 -15.49 -17.87 8.82
CA VAL A 309 -14.86 -16.66 9.38
C VAL A 309 -15.24 -16.43 10.84
N VAL A 310 -16.52 -16.62 11.19
CA VAL A 310 -16.98 -16.52 12.59
C VAL A 310 -16.34 -17.62 13.45
N ASP A 311 -16.18 -18.84 12.93
CA ASP A 311 -15.50 -19.95 13.64
C ASP A 311 -14.01 -19.63 13.89
N CYS A 312 -13.32 -18.99 12.94
CA CYS A 312 -11.93 -18.54 13.12
C CYS A 312 -11.81 -17.59 14.31
N ILE A 313 -12.74 -16.64 14.38
CA ILE A 313 -12.79 -15.62 15.42
C ILE A 313 -13.16 -16.26 16.76
N GLU A 314 -14.12 -17.18 16.77
CA GLU A 314 -14.51 -17.96 17.95
C GLU A 314 -13.34 -18.76 18.52
N MET A 315 -12.58 -19.46 17.68
CA MET A 315 -11.40 -20.21 18.13
C MET A 315 -10.33 -19.30 18.69
N PHE A 316 -10.08 -18.16 18.05
CA PHE A 316 -9.16 -17.17 18.59
C PHE A 316 -9.62 -16.68 19.96
N LEU A 317 -10.89 -16.32 20.11
CA LEU A 317 -11.47 -15.80 21.36
C LEU A 317 -11.62 -16.85 22.45
N SER A 318 -11.67 -18.14 22.09
CA SER A 318 -11.74 -19.27 23.05
C SER A 318 -10.36 -19.70 23.55
N SER A 319 -9.28 -19.20 22.93
CA SER A 319 -7.91 -19.46 23.37
C SER A 319 -7.62 -18.77 24.71
N GLN A 320 -6.66 -19.32 25.48
CA GLN A 320 -6.22 -18.74 26.76
C GLN A 320 -5.71 -17.29 26.64
N TRP A 321 -5.10 -16.94 25.49
CA TRP A 321 -4.64 -15.58 25.18
C TRP A 321 -5.63 -14.81 24.30
N GLY A 322 -6.74 -15.46 23.96
CA GLY A 322 -7.83 -14.95 23.14
C GLY A 322 -8.66 -13.93 23.89
N SER A 323 -8.59 -12.67 23.46
CA SER A 323 -9.46 -11.63 23.98
C SER A 323 -9.93 -10.72 22.86
N VAL A 324 -11.04 -10.01 23.08
CA VAL A 324 -11.51 -9.00 22.13
C VAL A 324 -10.46 -7.90 21.95
N PHE A 325 -9.74 -7.56 23.02
CA PHE A 325 -8.62 -6.62 22.96
C PHE A 325 -7.51 -7.10 22.01
N ALA A 326 -7.07 -8.35 22.16
CA ALA A 326 -6.05 -8.93 21.28
C ALA A 326 -6.54 -9.07 19.83
N LEU A 327 -7.81 -9.44 19.63
CA LEU A 327 -8.40 -9.53 18.30
C LEU A 327 -8.45 -8.17 17.61
N SER A 328 -8.81 -7.11 18.34
CA SER A 328 -8.82 -5.75 17.83
C SER A 328 -7.42 -5.31 17.39
N ILE A 329 -6.36 -5.64 18.14
CA ILE A 329 -4.97 -5.38 17.72
C ILE A 329 -4.62 -6.17 16.44
N VAL A 330 -4.93 -7.46 16.40
CA VAL A 330 -4.67 -8.33 15.23
C VAL A 330 -5.45 -7.89 13.99
N SER A 331 -6.57 -7.18 14.15
CA SER A 331 -7.36 -6.64 13.04
C SER A 331 -6.75 -5.38 12.39
N ILE A 332 -5.91 -4.64 13.10
CA ILE A 332 -5.35 -3.36 12.63
C ILE A 332 -4.60 -3.49 11.29
N PRO A 333 -3.73 -4.49 11.06
CA PRO A 333 -3.05 -4.64 9.77
C PRO A 333 -4.01 -4.74 8.58
N PHE A 334 -5.14 -5.43 8.75
CA PHE A 334 -6.17 -5.54 7.70
C PHE A 334 -6.87 -4.22 7.45
N VAL A 335 -7.23 -3.52 8.53
CA VAL A 335 -7.86 -2.20 8.48
C VAL A 335 -6.93 -1.18 7.82
N TYR A 336 -5.68 -1.15 8.25
CA TYR A 336 -4.65 -0.26 7.72
C TYR A 336 -4.42 -0.51 6.22
N MET A 337 -4.26 -1.77 5.80
CA MET A 337 -4.12 -2.11 4.38
C MET A 337 -5.37 -1.73 3.58
N ALA A 338 -6.58 -1.96 4.11
CA ALA A 338 -7.82 -1.54 3.46
C ALA A 338 -7.92 -0.01 3.34
N GLN A 339 -7.53 0.74 4.38
CA GLN A 339 -7.52 2.21 4.37
C GLN A 339 -6.49 2.76 3.39
N LEU A 340 -5.28 2.20 3.32
CA LEU A 340 -4.30 2.57 2.31
C LEU A 340 -4.84 2.33 0.89
N MET A 341 -5.52 1.20 0.66
CA MET A 341 -6.18 0.93 -0.61
C MET A 341 -7.27 1.95 -0.93
N LEU A 342 -8.09 2.32 0.06
CA LEU A 342 -9.12 3.35 -0.09
C LEU A 342 -8.51 4.70 -0.48
N ILE A 343 -7.39 5.09 0.16
CA ILE A 343 -6.67 6.34 -0.19
C ILE A 343 -6.33 6.34 -1.68
N VAL A 344 -5.72 5.27 -2.17
CA VAL A 344 -5.29 5.21 -3.58
C VAL A 344 -6.49 5.19 -4.52
N MET A 345 -7.52 4.41 -4.22
CA MET A 345 -8.72 4.28 -5.07
C MET A 345 -9.54 5.58 -5.14
N LEU A 346 -9.62 6.32 -4.03
CA LEU A 346 -10.43 7.53 -3.92
C LEU A 346 -9.63 8.80 -4.26
N PHE A 347 -8.31 8.73 -4.37
CA PHE A 347 -7.46 9.86 -4.77
C PHE A 347 -7.86 10.44 -6.14
N ASN A 348 -8.39 9.62 -7.05
CA ASN A 348 -8.83 10.08 -8.37
C ASN A 348 -10.14 10.88 -8.35
N LEU A 349 -10.84 10.94 -7.21
CA LEU A 349 -12.07 11.73 -7.08
C LEU A 349 -11.76 13.20 -6.79
N PRO A 350 -12.53 14.15 -7.35
CA PRO A 350 -12.34 15.57 -7.07
C PRO A 350 -12.62 15.88 -5.59
N LEU A 351 -11.85 16.83 -5.04
CA LEU A 351 -12.11 17.40 -3.72
C LEU A 351 -13.41 18.22 -3.77
N PRO A 352 -14.25 18.18 -2.71
CA PRO A 352 -14.09 17.50 -1.41
C PRO A 352 -14.64 16.06 -1.35
N TYR A 353 -15.23 15.55 -2.44
CA TYR A 353 -15.93 14.26 -2.45
C TYR A 353 -15.03 13.08 -2.08
N SER A 354 -13.76 13.11 -2.50
CA SER A 354 -12.75 12.12 -2.10
C SER A 354 -12.62 12.02 -0.58
N ILE A 355 -12.44 13.15 0.12
CA ILE A 355 -12.27 13.19 1.57
C ILE A 355 -13.53 12.69 2.28
N ILE A 356 -14.72 13.12 1.84
CA ILE A 356 -15.99 12.68 2.44
C ILE A 356 -16.16 11.16 2.29
N ALA A 357 -15.92 10.62 1.09
CA ALA A 357 -15.97 9.19 0.84
C ALA A 357 -14.94 8.41 1.67
N MET A 358 -13.71 8.94 1.79
CA MET A 358 -12.64 8.39 2.62
C MET A 358 -13.06 8.31 4.09
N ILE A 359 -13.61 9.37 4.65
CA ILE A 359 -14.04 9.41 6.06
C ILE A 359 -15.11 8.34 6.32
N ILE A 360 -16.13 8.26 5.46
CA ILE A 360 -17.25 7.31 5.63
C ILE A 360 -16.77 5.86 5.49
N LEU A 361 -16.03 5.55 4.42
CA LEU A 361 -15.60 4.19 4.12
C LEU A 361 -14.53 3.72 5.11
N SER A 362 -13.60 4.59 5.50
CA SER A 362 -12.61 4.29 6.54
C SER A 362 -13.30 3.98 7.87
N ALA A 363 -14.22 4.85 8.32
CA ALA A 363 -14.99 4.61 9.54
C ALA A 363 -15.74 3.28 9.49
N LEU A 364 -16.37 2.94 8.36
CA LEU A 364 -17.06 1.65 8.19
C LEU A 364 -16.12 0.46 8.36
N VAL A 365 -14.95 0.49 7.71
CA VAL A 365 -13.95 -0.59 7.81
C VAL A 365 -13.49 -0.76 9.26
N GLU A 366 -13.22 0.33 9.96
CA GLU A 366 -12.80 0.27 11.35
C GLU A 366 -13.90 -0.27 12.27
N GLU A 367 -15.14 0.19 12.12
CA GLU A 367 -16.25 -0.24 12.97
C GLU A 367 -16.58 -1.73 12.75
N ILE A 368 -16.42 -2.24 11.52
CA ILE A 368 -16.52 -3.68 11.24
C ILE A 368 -15.44 -4.43 12.03
N ALA A 369 -14.18 -3.99 11.95
CA ALA A 369 -13.07 -4.66 12.60
C ALA A 369 -13.19 -4.66 14.14
N LYS A 370 -13.61 -3.54 14.73
CA LYS A 370 -13.80 -3.42 16.18
C LYS A 370 -14.94 -4.30 16.70
N SER A 371 -16.04 -4.41 15.95
CA SER A 371 -17.28 -5.02 16.43
C SER A 371 -17.42 -6.51 16.11
N ILE A 372 -16.65 -7.07 15.17
CA ILE A 372 -16.78 -8.46 14.74
C ILE A 372 -16.52 -9.48 15.87
N GLY A 373 -15.57 -9.20 16.77
CA GLY A 373 -15.31 -10.04 17.94
C GLY A 373 -16.47 -10.06 18.94
N ILE A 374 -17.09 -8.91 19.16
CA ILE A 374 -18.26 -8.76 20.02
C ILE A 374 -19.46 -9.50 19.42
N TYR A 375 -19.67 -9.33 18.12
CA TYR A 375 -20.71 -10.05 17.38
C TYR A 375 -20.55 -11.58 17.51
N THR A 376 -19.33 -12.10 17.36
CA THR A 376 -19.05 -13.54 17.51
C THR A 376 -19.38 -14.04 18.92
N LEU A 377 -18.95 -13.33 19.97
CA LEU A 377 -19.25 -13.73 21.36
C LEU A 377 -20.74 -13.79 21.66
N ILE A 378 -21.51 -12.80 21.19
CA ILE A 378 -22.96 -12.73 21.40
C ILE A 378 -23.67 -13.79 20.57
N LYS A 379 -23.29 -13.98 19.30
CA LYS A 379 -23.87 -14.98 18.41
C LYS A 379 -23.63 -16.41 18.92
N ARG A 380 -22.43 -16.69 19.41
CA ARG A 380 -22.02 -18.02 19.92
C ARG A 380 -22.33 -18.25 21.40
N LYS A 381 -22.80 -17.22 22.11
CA LYS A 381 -23.13 -17.26 23.56
C LYS A 381 -21.94 -17.74 24.42
N LEU A 382 -20.73 -17.31 24.08
CA LEU A 382 -19.50 -17.72 24.77
C LEU A 382 -19.30 -17.02 26.13
N LYS A 383 -20.02 -15.92 26.36
CA LYS A 383 -20.00 -15.17 27.62
C LYS A 383 -21.43 -14.85 28.09
N PRO A 384 -21.64 -14.62 29.40
CA PRO A 384 -22.93 -14.20 29.92
C PRO A 384 -23.39 -12.91 29.27
N ALA A 385 -24.70 -12.81 29.05
CA ALA A 385 -25.35 -11.68 28.41
C ALA A 385 -25.79 -10.63 29.46
N ASP A 386 -24.83 -10.13 30.24
CA ASP A 386 -25.05 -9.10 31.26
C ASP A 386 -24.47 -7.74 30.82
N LEU A 387 -25.05 -6.65 31.37
CA LEU A 387 -24.68 -5.28 31.02
C LEU A 387 -23.20 -4.99 31.31
N LYS A 388 -22.68 -5.56 32.41
CA LYS A 388 -21.26 -5.43 32.79
C LYS A 388 -20.36 -6.07 31.75
N THR A 389 -20.68 -7.27 31.28
CA THR A 389 -19.94 -7.91 30.19
C THR A 389 -20.00 -7.10 28.90
N ALA A 390 -21.16 -6.59 28.49
CA ALA A 390 -21.29 -5.75 27.30
C ALA A 390 -20.39 -4.49 27.39
N GLY A 391 -20.43 -3.78 28.51
CA GLY A 391 -19.55 -2.63 28.76
C GLY A 391 -18.05 -3.00 28.74
N MET A 392 -17.68 -4.13 29.34
CA MET A 392 -16.29 -4.62 29.32
C MET A 392 -15.84 -5.00 27.91
N LEU A 393 -16.69 -5.63 27.09
CA LEU A 393 -16.37 -5.98 25.71
C LEU A 393 -16.14 -4.73 24.85
N ALA A 394 -16.96 -3.68 25.04
CA ALA A 394 -16.78 -2.40 24.38
C ALA A 394 -15.43 -1.75 24.76
N LEU A 395 -15.10 -1.70 26.05
CA LEU A 395 -13.83 -1.17 26.53
C LEU A 395 -12.63 -1.95 25.98
N LEU A 396 -12.69 -3.28 26.00
CA LEU A 396 -11.63 -4.13 25.46
C LEU A 396 -11.45 -3.95 23.95
N ALA A 397 -12.55 -3.91 23.18
CA ALA A 397 -12.49 -3.71 21.74
C ALA A 397 -11.95 -2.33 21.36
N GLY A 398 -12.52 -1.27 21.96
CA GLY A 398 -12.13 0.11 21.69
C GLY A 398 -10.71 0.40 22.13
N GLY A 399 -10.33 -0.06 23.32
CA GLY A 399 -8.97 0.06 23.84
C GLY A 399 -7.94 -0.72 23.03
N GLY A 400 -8.26 -1.96 22.62
CA GLY A 400 -7.38 -2.78 21.80
C GLY A 400 -7.14 -2.17 20.42
N PHE A 401 -8.21 -1.67 19.80
CA PHE A 401 -8.10 -0.98 18.52
C PHE A 401 -7.25 0.29 18.62
N PHE A 402 -7.52 1.14 19.62
CA PHE A 402 -6.74 2.36 19.86
C PHE A 402 -5.24 2.06 20.02
N VAL A 403 -4.90 1.09 20.87
CA VAL A 403 -3.50 0.70 21.11
C VAL A 403 -2.84 0.21 19.82
N GLY A 404 -3.52 -0.67 19.08
CA GLY A 404 -2.98 -1.22 17.84
C GLY A 404 -2.83 -0.15 16.75
N GLU A 405 -3.81 0.73 16.58
CA GLU A 405 -3.76 1.83 15.61
C GLU A 405 -2.60 2.76 15.88
N LYS A 406 -2.41 3.19 17.15
CA LYS A 406 -1.27 4.06 17.51
C LYS A 406 0.06 3.35 17.37
N LEU A 407 0.15 2.07 17.73
CA LEU A 407 1.37 1.28 17.54
C LEU A 407 1.76 1.21 16.06
N VAL A 408 0.84 0.82 15.17
CA VAL A 408 1.12 0.73 13.73
C VAL A 408 1.48 2.09 13.18
N SER A 409 0.73 3.13 13.54
CA SER A 409 1.00 4.50 13.08
C SER A 409 2.38 4.99 13.51
N VAL A 410 2.83 4.67 14.74
CA VAL A 410 4.18 5.02 15.20
C VAL A 410 5.24 4.27 14.40
N ILE A 411 5.07 2.97 14.16
CA ILE A 411 6.07 2.18 13.43
C ILE A 411 6.17 2.62 11.96
N THR A 412 5.05 2.92 11.30
CA THR A 412 5.05 3.22 9.86
C THR A 412 5.25 4.70 9.55
N LEU A 413 4.70 5.61 10.36
CA LEU A 413 4.74 7.05 10.07
C LEU A 413 5.89 7.76 10.78
N ALA A 414 6.33 7.34 11.97
CA ALA A 414 7.43 8.03 12.66
C ALA A 414 8.75 8.06 11.87
N PRO A 415 9.13 7.00 11.11
CA PRO A 415 10.32 7.05 10.27
C PRO A 415 10.25 8.03 9.10
N ILE A 416 9.03 8.47 8.73
CA ILE A 416 8.77 9.31 7.56
C ILE A 416 8.41 10.75 7.99
N ALA A 417 7.77 10.93 9.15
CA ALA A 417 7.36 12.22 9.68
C ALA A 417 8.44 12.78 10.63
N SER A 418 9.24 13.72 10.13
CA SER A 418 10.48 14.19 10.75
C SER A 418 10.36 14.99 12.06
N SER A 419 9.17 15.20 12.65
CA SER A 419 9.03 15.85 13.97
C SER A 419 7.59 15.85 14.52
N ALA A 420 6.58 15.99 13.65
CA ALA A 420 5.21 16.24 14.08
C ALA A 420 4.55 15.04 14.78
N PHE A 421 4.79 13.81 14.32
CA PHE A 421 4.13 12.62 14.89
C PHE A 421 4.63 12.28 16.30
N GLY A 422 5.92 12.49 16.57
CA GLY A 422 6.50 12.38 17.91
C GLY A 422 5.93 13.40 18.90
N SER A 423 5.59 14.61 18.42
CA SER A 423 4.92 15.62 19.24
C SER A 423 3.48 15.23 19.62
N VAL A 424 2.72 14.63 18.70
CA VAL A 424 1.33 14.17 18.98
C VAL A 424 1.31 13.01 19.98
N MET A 425 2.34 12.15 20.00
CA MET A 425 2.48 11.08 21.00
C MET A 425 2.81 11.60 22.41
N THR A 426 3.42 12.78 22.52
CA THR A 426 3.71 13.42 23.82
C THR A 426 2.56 14.32 24.32
N MET A 427 1.60 14.65 23.46
CA MET A 427 0.36 15.35 23.82
C MET A 427 -0.66 14.38 24.43
N GLY A 428 -0.39 13.91 25.65
CA GLY A 428 -1.18 12.88 26.33
C GLY A 428 -2.69 13.16 26.40
N ALA A 429 -3.12 14.41 26.59
CA ALA A 429 -4.54 14.76 26.64
C ALA A 429 -5.26 14.59 25.28
N LEU A 430 -4.56 14.73 24.15
CA LEU A 430 -5.14 14.55 22.83
C LEU A 430 -5.38 13.07 22.49
N LEU A 431 -4.66 12.14 23.13
CA LEU A 431 -4.86 10.70 22.95
C LEU A 431 -6.16 10.19 23.58
N LEU A 432 -6.73 10.93 24.54
CA LEU A 432 -8.00 10.57 25.17
C LEU A 432 -9.19 10.72 24.21
N ILE A 433 -9.13 11.67 23.26
CA ILE A 433 -10.25 11.94 22.37
C ILE A 433 -10.49 10.78 21.38
N PRO A 434 -9.47 10.28 20.64
CA PRO A 434 -9.63 9.08 19.83
C PRO A 434 -9.99 7.84 20.66
N LEU A 435 -9.40 7.67 21.84
CA LEU A 435 -9.73 6.54 22.71
C LEU A 435 -11.22 6.55 23.12
N LEU A 436 -11.74 7.70 23.53
CA LEU A 436 -13.15 7.88 23.84
C LEU A 436 -14.04 7.59 22.63
N LEU A 437 -13.63 8.01 21.43
CA LEU A 437 -14.37 7.67 20.21
C LEU A 437 -14.44 6.15 20.02
N HIS A 438 -13.31 5.44 20.03
CA HIS A 438 -13.31 4.00 19.80
C HIS A 438 -14.12 3.24 20.85
N VAL A 439 -14.06 3.66 22.12
CA VAL A 439 -14.85 3.05 23.20
C VAL A 439 -16.34 3.36 23.05
N THR A 440 -16.71 4.57 22.63
CA THR A 440 -18.12 4.95 22.46
C THR A 440 -18.76 4.24 21.27
N THR A 441 -18.07 4.13 20.13
CA THR A 441 -18.61 3.43 18.95
C THR A 441 -18.73 1.92 19.19
N THR A 442 -17.77 1.30 19.90
CA THR A 442 -17.89 -0.10 20.33
C THR A 442 -18.95 -0.31 21.40
N ALA A 443 -19.19 0.69 22.27
CA ALA A 443 -20.28 0.64 23.24
C ALA A 443 -21.65 0.66 22.55
N VAL A 444 -21.82 1.48 21.52
CA VAL A 444 -23.06 1.52 20.71
C VAL A 444 -23.37 0.15 20.11
N THR A 445 -22.38 -0.51 19.50
CA THR A 445 -22.57 -1.85 18.92
C THR A 445 -22.78 -2.93 19.99
N SER A 446 -22.00 -2.91 21.07
CA SER A 446 -22.07 -3.93 22.12
C SER A 446 -23.35 -3.83 22.95
N LEU A 447 -23.71 -2.65 23.44
CA LEU A 447 -24.91 -2.42 24.23
C LEU A 447 -26.16 -2.57 23.37
N GLY A 448 -26.13 -2.08 22.13
CA GLY A 448 -27.21 -2.27 21.17
C GLY A 448 -27.53 -3.75 20.98
N MET A 449 -26.52 -4.57 20.67
CA MET A 449 -26.70 -6.02 20.54
C MET A 449 -27.11 -6.70 21.85
N HIS A 450 -26.69 -6.20 23.01
CA HIS A 450 -27.13 -6.72 24.30
C HIS A 450 -28.65 -6.55 24.49
N PHE A 451 -29.21 -5.38 24.15
CA PHE A 451 -30.64 -5.11 24.35
C PHE A 451 -31.54 -5.71 23.26
N THR A 452 -31.11 -5.70 22.00
CA THR A 452 -31.96 -6.12 20.86
C THR A 452 -31.62 -7.50 20.28
N GLY A 453 -30.48 -8.06 20.67
CA GLY A 453 -29.93 -9.30 20.12
C GLY A 453 -29.09 -9.12 18.84
N HIS A 454 -28.36 -10.17 18.47
CA HIS A 454 -27.36 -10.16 17.37
C HIS A 454 -27.94 -9.89 15.96
N ARG A 455 -29.26 -9.99 15.77
CA ARG A 455 -29.92 -9.75 14.47
C ARG A 455 -29.86 -8.29 14.05
N TYR A 456 -29.78 -7.37 15.01
CA TYR A 456 -29.67 -5.93 14.77
C TYR A 456 -28.22 -5.43 14.69
N TYR A 457 -27.25 -6.34 14.59
CA TYR A 457 -25.83 -5.99 14.48
C TYR A 457 -25.56 -4.95 13.39
N VAL A 458 -26.09 -5.17 12.18
CA VAL A 458 -25.89 -4.26 11.04
C VAL A 458 -26.44 -2.86 11.32
N PHE A 459 -27.58 -2.76 12.01
CA PHE A 459 -28.16 -1.46 12.36
C PHE A 459 -27.24 -0.68 13.31
N PHE A 460 -26.81 -1.31 14.42
CA PHE A 460 -25.92 -0.63 15.37
C PHE A 460 -24.53 -0.37 14.81
N LEU A 461 -24.04 -1.22 13.90
CA LEU A 461 -22.83 -0.97 13.15
C LEU A 461 -22.94 0.32 12.32
N LEU A 462 -24.04 0.50 11.58
CA LEU A 462 -24.26 1.73 10.81
C LEU A 462 -24.38 2.97 11.69
N VAL A 463 -25.05 2.87 12.85
CA VAL A 463 -25.11 3.97 13.83
C VAL A 463 -23.73 4.32 14.37
N ALA A 464 -22.92 3.33 14.74
CA ALA A 464 -21.55 3.53 15.18
C ALA A 464 -20.68 4.18 14.08
N THR A 465 -20.80 3.71 12.84
CA THR A 465 -20.12 4.31 11.68
C THR A 465 -20.54 5.76 11.47
N ALA A 466 -21.83 6.10 11.63
CA ALA A 466 -22.31 7.47 11.51
C ALA A 466 -21.72 8.38 12.60
N ILE A 467 -21.71 7.93 13.86
CA ILE A 467 -21.09 8.66 14.98
C ILE A 467 -19.60 8.90 14.71
N HIS A 468 -18.89 7.86 14.27
CA HIS A 468 -17.49 7.97 13.90
C HIS A 468 -17.26 8.95 12.75
N THR A 469 -18.04 8.84 11.68
CA THR A 469 -17.99 9.75 10.52
C THR A 469 -18.19 11.20 10.94
N ILE A 470 -19.18 11.49 11.79
CA ILE A 470 -19.46 12.84 12.30
C ILE A 470 -18.25 13.39 13.06
N TYR A 471 -17.66 12.57 13.94
CA TYR A 471 -16.48 12.95 14.70
C TYR A 471 -15.28 13.26 13.78
N ASN A 472 -14.98 12.39 12.82
CA ASN A 472 -13.87 12.60 11.88
C ASN A 472 -14.09 13.84 11.00
N THR A 473 -15.32 14.07 10.56
CA THR A 473 -15.69 15.28 9.80
C THR A 473 -15.52 16.54 10.65
N TYR A 474 -15.87 16.48 11.93
CA TYR A 474 -15.70 17.60 12.86
C TYR A 474 -14.21 17.96 13.06
N LEU A 475 -13.34 16.95 13.21
CA LEU A 475 -11.89 17.17 13.30
C LEU A 475 -11.31 17.76 12.01
N LEU A 476 -11.77 17.27 10.86
CA LEU A 476 -11.27 17.67 9.54
C LEU A 476 -12.00 18.88 8.93
N ARG A 477 -12.86 19.56 9.71
CA ARG A 477 -13.65 20.70 9.22
C ARG A 477 -12.79 21.83 8.62
N GLY A 478 -11.60 22.04 9.15
CA GLY A 478 -10.67 23.07 8.67
C GLY A 478 -10.10 22.77 7.29
N LEU A 479 -10.06 21.49 6.88
CA LEU A 479 -9.60 21.04 5.57
C LEU A 479 -10.74 20.94 4.55
N LEU A 480 -11.98 20.74 5.02
CA LEU A 480 -13.16 20.57 4.17
C LEU A 480 -13.83 21.89 3.79
N PHE A 481 -13.74 22.90 4.67
CA PHE A 481 -14.47 24.16 4.55
C PHE A 481 -13.60 25.42 4.68
N GLY A 482 -12.29 25.25 4.85
CA GLY A 482 -11.28 26.33 4.79
C GLY A 482 -10.52 26.24 3.49
#